data_AF-X1CFB2-F1
#
_entry.id   AF-X1CFB2-F1
#
_cell.length_a   1.000
_cell.length_b   1.000
_cell.length_c   1.000
_cell.angle_alpha   90.00
_cell.angle_beta   90.00
_cell.angle_gamma   90.00
#
_symmetry.space_group_name_H-M   'P 1'
#
loop_
_entity.id
_entity.type
_entity.pdbx_description
1 polymer ?
#
loop_
_entity_poly.entity_id
_entity_poly.type
_entity_poly.pdbx_seq_one_letter_code
_entity_poly.pdbx_strand_id
1 'polypeptide(L)'
;SANKGETQMLPGAGGAKRILLVGCGEMKKFDRKAAREFTQLVCKVLGSTPATDAMLHLAALGLKQDEASWLLGYLARHLTAASYRYTRTVSKPKPAMRLSRFVVNTAGSLPTRAAKAALAEGKAIGLGVNEARNLADLPGNICTPSFLASNARKLSRSHAKLSVSILEEKKMRELGMGALLSVSAGSHQAAKLIVMNYKGGKSSQKPHVFGRQGHHF
;
A
#
# COMPACT_ATOMS: atom_id res chain seq x y z
N SER A 1 6.44 -26.04 -17.00
CA SER A 1 7.85 -25.83 -16.62
C SER A 1 7.89 -25.02 -15.33
N ALA A 2 9.01 -25.04 -14.59
CA ALA A 2 9.18 -24.24 -13.37
C ALA A 2 9.82 -22.87 -13.66
N ASN A 3 9.74 -22.39 -14.91
CA ASN A 3 10.42 -21.16 -15.31
C ASN A 3 9.80 -19.97 -14.58
N LYS A 4 10.64 -18.97 -14.30
CA LYS A 4 10.20 -17.73 -13.68
C LYS A 4 9.12 -17.06 -14.55
N GLY A 5 8.04 -16.62 -13.93
CA GLY A 5 6.97 -15.92 -14.66
C GLY A 5 5.84 -16.81 -15.18
N GLU A 6 6.02 -18.14 -15.14
CA GLU A 6 4.99 -19.09 -15.58
C GLU A 6 4.03 -19.45 -14.45
N THR A 7 2.77 -19.66 -14.80
CA THR A 7 1.77 -20.23 -13.89
C THR A 7 0.97 -21.31 -14.58
N GLN A 8 0.59 -22.33 -13.82
CA GLN A 8 -0.29 -23.40 -14.30
C GLN A 8 -1.42 -23.60 -13.31
N MET A 9 -2.66 -23.55 -13.81
CA MET A 9 -3.85 -23.86 -13.01
C MET A 9 -4.23 -25.32 -13.25
N LEU A 10 -4.35 -26.08 -12.17
CA LEU A 10 -4.76 -27.48 -12.19
C LEU A 10 -6.12 -27.65 -11.51
N PRO A 11 -6.88 -28.70 -11.87
CA PRO A 11 -8.03 -29.12 -11.09
C PRO A 11 -7.67 -29.30 -9.61
N GLY A 12 -8.63 -28.99 -8.75
CA GLY A 12 -8.46 -29.14 -7.31
C GLY A 12 -8.23 -30.59 -6.89
N ALA A 13 -7.52 -30.76 -5.77
CA ALA A 13 -7.40 -32.03 -5.07
C ALA A 13 -7.58 -31.79 -3.56
N GLY A 14 -8.21 -32.74 -2.86
CA GLY A 14 -8.61 -32.58 -1.46
C GLY A 14 -9.65 -31.46 -1.29
N GLY A 15 -9.53 -30.67 -0.20
CA GLY A 15 -10.44 -29.56 0.10
C GLY A 15 -10.26 -28.30 -0.76
N ALA A 16 -9.30 -28.28 -1.70
CA ALA A 16 -9.06 -27.14 -2.59
C ALA A 16 -9.78 -27.31 -3.93
N LYS A 17 -10.50 -26.29 -4.40
CA LYS A 17 -11.20 -26.32 -5.70
C LYS A 17 -10.27 -26.26 -6.91
N ARG A 18 -9.10 -25.64 -6.76
CA ARG A 18 -8.08 -25.44 -7.80
C ARG A 18 -6.70 -25.39 -7.16
N ILE A 19 -5.68 -25.83 -7.89
CA ILE A 19 -4.28 -25.73 -7.47
C ILE A 19 -3.56 -24.82 -8.47
N LEU A 20 -2.97 -23.73 -7.97
CA LEU A 20 -2.17 -22.81 -8.76
C LEU A 20 -0.68 -23.11 -8.52
N LEU A 21 0.00 -23.57 -9.57
CA LEU A 21 1.45 -23.68 -9.58
C LEU A 21 2.03 -22.36 -10.08
N VAL A 22 3.07 -21.87 -9.39
CA VAL A 22 3.77 -20.63 -9.72
C VAL A 22 5.25 -20.96 -9.90
N GLY A 23 5.78 -20.70 -11.10
CA GLY A 23 7.17 -20.95 -11.44
C GLY A 23 8.10 -19.93 -10.78
N CYS A 24 8.95 -20.43 -9.88
CA CYS A 24 9.92 -19.63 -9.14
C CYS A 24 11.32 -19.59 -9.79
N GLY A 25 11.51 -20.31 -10.91
CA GLY A 25 12.82 -20.48 -11.54
C GLY A 25 13.75 -21.37 -10.71
N GLU A 26 15.05 -21.21 -10.93
CA GLU A 26 16.08 -21.92 -10.16
C GLU A 26 16.10 -21.45 -8.71
N MET A 27 15.92 -22.38 -7.77
CA MET A 27 15.86 -22.06 -6.33
C MET A 27 17.11 -21.34 -5.80
N LYS A 28 18.30 -21.70 -6.29
CA LYS A 28 19.57 -21.05 -5.93
C LYS A 28 19.64 -19.58 -6.36
N LYS A 29 18.78 -19.16 -7.31
CA LYS A 29 18.69 -17.79 -7.84
C LYS A 29 17.44 -17.05 -7.33
N PHE A 30 16.72 -17.60 -6.35
CA PHE A 30 15.55 -16.95 -5.76
C PHE A 30 15.95 -15.82 -4.81
N ASP A 31 16.42 -14.72 -5.38
CA ASP A 31 16.83 -13.53 -4.66
C ASP A 31 15.65 -12.55 -4.41
N ARG A 32 15.97 -11.37 -3.87
CA ARG A 32 14.97 -10.30 -3.67
C ARG A 32 14.27 -9.90 -4.96
N LYS A 33 14.96 -9.87 -6.11
CA LYS A 33 14.34 -9.49 -7.40
C LYS A 33 13.36 -10.58 -7.84
N ALA A 34 13.75 -11.84 -7.77
CA ALA A 34 12.88 -12.98 -8.06
C ALA A 34 11.65 -13.01 -7.15
N ALA A 35 11.82 -12.75 -5.86
CA ALA A 35 10.72 -12.65 -4.90
C ALA A 35 9.71 -11.53 -5.23
N ARG A 36 10.17 -10.40 -5.81
CA ARG A 36 9.27 -9.33 -6.27
C ARG A 36 8.43 -9.76 -7.46
N GLU A 37 9.07 -10.36 -8.46
CA GLU A 37 8.40 -10.84 -9.67
C GLU A 37 7.41 -11.96 -9.33
N PHE A 38 7.80 -12.89 -8.45
CA PHE A 38 6.92 -13.90 -7.88
C PHE A 38 5.67 -13.28 -7.23
N THR A 39 5.85 -12.28 -6.36
CA THR A 39 4.75 -11.58 -5.69
C THR A 39 3.81 -10.91 -6.68
N GLN A 40 4.35 -10.24 -7.69
CA GLN A 40 3.57 -9.57 -8.74
C GLN A 40 2.74 -10.57 -9.54
N LEU A 41 3.33 -11.71 -9.90
CA LEU A 41 2.64 -12.79 -10.60
C LEU A 41 1.50 -13.37 -9.77
N VAL A 42 1.74 -13.66 -8.48
CA VAL A 42 0.70 -14.13 -7.55
C VAL A 42 -0.46 -13.13 -7.47
N CYS A 43 -0.18 -11.83 -7.30
CA CYS A 43 -1.22 -10.80 -7.25
C CYS A 43 -2.03 -10.73 -8.56
N LYS A 44 -1.33 -10.78 -9.71
CA LYS A 44 -1.96 -10.74 -11.03
C LYS A 44 -2.91 -11.92 -11.23
N VAL A 45 -2.45 -13.14 -10.94
CA VAL A 45 -3.26 -14.35 -11.13
C VAL A 45 -4.42 -14.40 -10.15
N LEU A 46 -4.20 -14.09 -8.87
CA LEU A 46 -5.31 -14.06 -7.91
C LEU A 46 -6.37 -13.03 -8.30
N GLY A 47 -5.96 -11.86 -8.79
CA GLY A 47 -6.86 -10.80 -9.24
C GLY A 47 -7.67 -11.13 -10.49
N SER A 48 -7.21 -12.07 -11.33
CA SER A 48 -7.95 -12.52 -12.51
C SER A 48 -8.84 -13.75 -12.26
N THR A 49 -8.80 -14.32 -11.04
CA THR A 49 -9.58 -15.51 -10.70
C THR A 49 -10.86 -15.17 -9.94
N PRO A 50 -11.89 -16.04 -9.96
CA PRO A 50 -13.07 -15.89 -9.13
C PRO A 50 -12.86 -16.31 -7.66
N ALA A 51 -11.62 -16.58 -7.23
CA ALA A 51 -11.33 -17.11 -5.90
C ALA A 51 -11.64 -16.07 -4.81
N THR A 52 -12.33 -16.51 -3.75
CA THR A 52 -12.60 -15.72 -2.54
C THR A 52 -11.59 -16.01 -1.43
N ASP A 53 -10.99 -17.20 -1.47
CA ASP A 53 -10.05 -17.70 -0.49
C ASP A 53 -8.88 -18.37 -1.23
N ALA A 54 -7.65 -18.10 -0.80
CA ALA A 54 -6.46 -18.74 -1.33
C ALA A 54 -5.43 -19.00 -0.23
N MET A 55 -4.62 -20.05 -0.42
CA MET A 55 -3.54 -20.43 0.47
C MET A 55 -2.25 -20.55 -0.33
N LEU A 56 -1.18 -19.90 0.14
CA LEU A 56 0.16 -20.02 -0.42
C LEU A 56 1.06 -20.82 0.53
N HIS A 57 1.67 -21.88 0.01
CA HIS A 57 2.67 -22.66 0.72
C HIS A 57 4.07 -22.23 0.30
N LEU A 58 4.90 -21.83 1.27
CA LEU A 58 6.29 -21.40 1.03
C LEU A 58 7.32 -22.50 1.26
N ALA A 59 6.90 -23.71 1.66
CA ALA A 59 7.80 -24.81 2.04
C ALA A 59 8.87 -25.12 0.97
N ALA A 60 8.46 -25.15 -0.29
CA ALA A 60 9.34 -25.46 -1.42
C ALA A 60 10.43 -24.40 -1.65
N LEU A 61 10.32 -23.21 -1.04
CA LEU A 61 11.26 -22.13 -1.26
C LEU A 61 12.51 -22.18 -0.36
N GLY A 62 12.49 -22.98 0.72
CA GLY A 62 13.66 -23.12 1.62
C GLY A 62 14.17 -21.81 2.21
N LEU A 63 13.30 -20.82 2.40
CA LEU A 63 13.68 -19.46 2.82
C LEU A 63 14.16 -19.42 4.27
N LYS A 64 15.17 -18.61 4.53
CA LYS A 64 15.56 -18.21 5.89
C LYS A 64 14.52 -17.27 6.50
N GLN A 65 14.61 -17.09 7.82
CA GLN A 65 13.63 -16.32 8.59
C GLN A 65 13.48 -14.87 8.11
N ASP A 66 14.58 -14.18 7.81
CA ASP A 66 14.60 -12.80 7.33
C ASP A 66 14.07 -12.68 5.88
N GLU A 67 14.36 -13.68 5.04
CA GLU A 67 13.87 -13.78 3.68
C GLU A 67 12.35 -13.99 3.66
N ALA A 68 11.85 -14.93 4.46
CA ALA A 68 10.44 -15.23 4.64
C ALA A 68 9.68 -14.02 5.22
N SER A 69 10.21 -13.37 6.25
CA SER A 69 9.61 -12.18 6.86
C SER A 69 9.42 -11.06 5.84
N TRP A 70 10.46 -10.72 5.10
CA TRP A 70 10.36 -9.69 4.07
C TRP A 70 9.43 -10.08 2.92
N LEU A 71 9.44 -11.35 2.48
CA LEU A 71 8.53 -11.81 1.42
C LEU A 71 7.07 -11.68 1.87
N LEU A 72 6.73 -12.03 3.10
CA LEU A 72 5.38 -11.85 3.65
C LEU A 72 4.97 -10.38 3.69
N GLY A 73 5.85 -9.49 4.16
CA GLY A 73 5.60 -8.06 4.15
C GLY A 73 5.39 -7.52 2.73
N TYR A 74 6.21 -7.98 1.79
CA TYR A 74 6.10 -7.60 0.38
C TYR A 74 4.81 -8.11 -0.28
N LEU A 75 4.43 -9.37 -0.02
CA LEU A 75 3.17 -9.98 -0.46
C LEU A 75 1.97 -9.22 0.08
N ALA A 76 1.91 -8.97 1.40
CA ALA A 76 0.80 -8.25 2.02
C ALA A 76 0.66 -6.83 1.46
N ARG A 77 1.79 -6.13 1.28
CA ARG A 77 1.82 -4.80 0.66
C ARG A 77 1.23 -4.81 -0.74
N HIS A 78 1.67 -5.73 -1.59
CA HIS A 78 1.24 -5.78 -2.99
C HIS A 78 -0.17 -6.28 -3.18
N LEU A 79 -0.61 -7.29 -2.43
CA LEU A 79 -2.00 -7.73 -2.46
C LEU A 79 -2.94 -6.61 -2.01
N THR A 80 -2.59 -5.90 -0.93
CA THR A 80 -3.35 -4.73 -0.49
C THR A 80 -3.33 -3.64 -1.55
N ALA A 81 -2.18 -3.36 -2.17
CA ALA A 81 -2.10 -2.36 -3.22
C ALA A 81 -2.87 -2.75 -4.50
N ALA A 82 -2.93 -4.05 -4.81
CA ALA A 82 -3.63 -4.60 -5.98
C ALA A 82 -5.15 -4.67 -5.78
N SER A 83 -5.64 -4.68 -4.54
CA SER A 83 -7.08 -4.61 -4.25
C SER A 83 -7.67 -3.21 -4.39
N TYR A 84 -6.83 -2.19 -4.64
CA TYR A 84 -7.28 -0.84 -4.89
C TYR A 84 -8.22 -0.78 -6.10
N ARG A 85 -9.33 -0.07 -5.91
CA ARG A 85 -10.33 0.14 -6.94
C ARG A 85 -10.94 1.52 -6.77
N TYR A 86 -10.67 2.40 -7.73
CA TYR A 86 -11.33 3.70 -7.77
C TYR A 86 -12.79 3.56 -8.22
N THR A 87 -13.72 4.15 -7.47
CA THR A 87 -15.15 4.09 -7.76
C THR A 87 -15.88 5.43 -7.66
N ARG A 88 -15.22 6.48 -7.14
CA ARG A 88 -15.94 7.66 -6.63
C ARG A 88 -16.58 8.51 -7.72
N THR A 89 -15.95 8.60 -8.89
CA THR A 89 -16.43 9.40 -10.03
C THR A 89 -16.49 8.58 -11.32
N VAL A 90 -16.69 7.26 -11.21
CA VAL A 90 -16.74 6.34 -12.35
C VAL A 90 -18.08 5.61 -12.33
N SER A 91 -18.86 5.74 -13.40
CA SER A 91 -20.19 5.13 -13.51
C SER A 91 -20.15 3.60 -13.64
N LYS A 92 -19.09 3.05 -14.25
CA LYS A 92 -18.86 1.60 -14.40
C LYS A 92 -17.45 1.24 -13.92
N PRO A 93 -17.21 1.15 -12.60
CA PRO A 93 -15.89 0.81 -12.09
C PRO A 93 -15.50 -0.62 -12.48
N LYS A 94 -14.19 -0.88 -12.57
CA LYS A 94 -13.66 -2.24 -12.77
C LYS A 94 -14.16 -3.18 -11.67
N PRO A 95 -14.34 -4.48 -11.92
CA PRO A 95 -14.72 -5.42 -10.87
C PRO A 95 -13.75 -5.38 -9.67
N ALA A 96 -14.26 -5.56 -8.45
CA ALA A 96 -13.39 -5.75 -7.30
C ALA A 96 -12.68 -7.10 -7.38
N MET A 97 -11.46 -7.14 -6.85
CA MET A 97 -10.84 -8.41 -6.49
C MET A 97 -11.77 -9.14 -5.50
N ARG A 98 -12.10 -10.40 -5.82
CA ARG A 98 -13.02 -11.21 -5.01
C ARG A 98 -12.37 -11.85 -3.80
N LEU A 99 -11.03 -11.89 -3.77
CA LEU A 99 -10.24 -12.49 -2.71
C LEU A 99 -10.46 -11.76 -1.38
N SER A 100 -11.18 -12.39 -0.46
CA SER A 100 -11.43 -11.91 0.90
C SER A 100 -10.45 -12.48 1.93
N ARG A 101 -9.83 -13.64 1.65
CA ARG A 101 -8.93 -14.31 2.58
C ARG A 101 -7.70 -14.86 1.84
N PHE A 102 -6.52 -14.51 2.35
CA PHE A 102 -5.26 -15.04 1.85
C PHE A 102 -4.45 -15.58 3.03
N VAL A 103 -4.20 -16.89 3.04
CA VAL A 103 -3.44 -17.59 4.09
C VAL A 103 -2.06 -17.93 3.55
N VAL A 104 -1.03 -17.75 4.36
CA VAL A 104 0.33 -18.16 4.00
C VAL A 104 0.82 -19.18 5.02
N ASN A 105 1.24 -20.35 4.54
CA ASN A 105 1.94 -21.33 5.34
C ASN A 105 3.45 -21.17 5.14
N THR A 106 4.13 -20.73 6.20
CA THR A 106 5.59 -20.52 6.23
C THR A 106 6.37 -21.83 6.39
N ALA A 107 5.69 -22.95 6.65
CA ALA A 107 6.30 -24.27 6.85
C ALA A 107 7.42 -24.26 7.90
N GLY A 108 7.25 -23.48 8.98
CA GLY A 108 8.21 -23.41 10.08
C GLY A 108 9.38 -22.44 9.87
N SER A 109 9.55 -21.86 8.67
CA SER A 109 10.64 -20.89 8.39
C SER A 109 10.55 -19.59 9.20
N LEU A 110 9.39 -19.28 9.78
CA LEU A 110 9.15 -18.03 10.49
C LEU A 110 8.17 -18.25 11.65
N PRO A 111 8.51 -17.83 12.88
CA PRO A 111 7.58 -17.86 14.02
C PRO A 111 6.32 -17.04 13.74
N THR A 112 5.17 -17.52 14.22
CA THR A 112 3.84 -16.90 13.99
C THR A 112 3.81 -15.42 14.36
N ARG A 113 4.48 -15.01 15.44
CA ARG A 113 4.56 -13.60 15.86
C ARG A 113 5.25 -12.73 14.82
N ALA A 114 6.38 -13.20 14.28
CA ALA A 114 7.14 -12.48 13.26
C ALA A 114 6.38 -12.45 11.92
N ALA A 115 5.71 -13.55 11.55
CA ALA A 115 4.84 -13.60 10.38
C ALA A 115 3.68 -12.58 10.47
N LYS A 116 3.00 -12.52 11.62
CA LYS A 116 1.92 -11.53 11.86
C LYS A 116 2.43 -10.09 11.81
N ALA A 117 3.61 -9.81 12.36
CA ALA A 117 4.22 -8.49 12.31
C ALA A 117 4.53 -8.06 10.88
N ALA A 118 5.18 -8.92 10.09
CA ALA A 118 5.50 -8.65 8.69
C ALA A 118 4.25 -8.42 7.83
N LEU A 119 3.22 -9.24 7.99
CA LEU A 119 1.95 -9.08 7.29
C LEU A 119 1.25 -7.76 7.66
N ALA A 120 1.26 -7.40 8.95
CA ALA A 120 0.65 -6.16 9.44
C ALA A 120 1.36 -4.92 8.90
N GLU A 121 2.70 -4.92 8.92
CA GLU A 121 3.51 -3.85 8.34
C GLU A 121 3.27 -3.71 6.84
N GLY A 122 3.34 -4.82 6.09
CA GLY A 122 3.07 -4.84 4.66
C GLY A 122 1.69 -4.29 4.32
N LYS A 123 0.65 -4.74 5.03
CA LYS A 123 -0.72 -4.24 4.88
C LYS A 123 -0.82 -2.74 5.15
N ALA A 124 -0.21 -2.25 6.23
CA ALA A 124 -0.20 -0.81 6.55
C ALA A 124 0.42 0.03 5.42
N ILE A 125 1.55 -0.42 4.86
CA ILE A 125 2.19 0.23 3.71
C ILE A 125 1.27 0.20 2.49
N GLY A 126 0.65 -0.93 2.19
CA GLY A 126 -0.29 -1.08 1.07
C GLY A 126 -1.51 -0.16 1.20
N LEU A 127 -2.06 -0.02 2.40
CA LEU A 127 -3.16 0.93 2.68
C LEU A 127 -2.71 2.38 2.47
N GLY A 128 -1.52 2.76 2.92
CA GLY A 128 -0.97 4.09 2.66
C GLY A 128 -0.77 4.38 1.17
N VAL A 129 -0.31 3.40 0.39
CA VAL A 129 -0.22 3.50 -1.08
C VAL A 129 -1.60 3.71 -1.69
N ASN A 130 -2.61 2.97 -1.24
CA ASN A 130 -3.96 3.07 -1.75
C ASN A 130 -4.62 4.41 -1.41
N GLU A 131 -4.38 4.94 -0.22
CA GLU A 131 -4.87 6.27 0.14
C GLU A 131 -4.22 7.35 -0.73
N ALA A 132 -2.92 7.26 -0.98
CA ALA A 132 -2.24 8.18 -1.90
C ALA A 132 -2.80 8.10 -3.33
N ARG A 133 -3.06 6.88 -3.84
CA ARG A 133 -3.73 6.69 -5.14
C ARG A 133 -5.14 7.24 -5.15
N ASN A 134 -5.90 6.97 -4.08
CA ASN A 134 -7.26 7.47 -3.93
C ASN A 134 -7.29 8.99 -4.06
N LEU A 135 -6.41 9.71 -3.35
CA LEU A 135 -6.31 11.17 -3.43
C LEU A 135 -5.87 11.68 -4.81
N ALA A 136 -4.95 10.96 -5.47
CA ALA A 136 -4.46 11.31 -6.81
C ALA A 136 -5.51 11.10 -7.92
N ASP A 137 -6.37 10.08 -7.78
CA ASP A 137 -7.42 9.77 -8.75
C ASP A 137 -8.64 10.70 -8.64
N LEU A 138 -8.72 11.52 -7.58
CA LEU A 138 -9.81 12.47 -7.42
C LEU A 138 -9.67 13.63 -8.40
N PRO A 139 -10.76 14.03 -9.08
CA PRO A 139 -10.73 15.22 -9.91
C PRO A 139 -10.53 16.47 -9.04
N GLY A 140 -9.90 17.48 -9.62
CA GLY A 140 -9.46 18.68 -8.89
C GLY A 140 -10.61 19.49 -8.26
N ASN A 141 -11.80 19.44 -8.87
CA ASN A 141 -13.02 20.01 -8.29
C ASN A 141 -13.47 19.34 -6.96
N ILE A 142 -12.96 18.15 -6.64
CA ILE A 142 -13.18 17.50 -5.34
C ILE A 142 -11.90 17.48 -4.49
N CYS A 143 -10.74 17.21 -5.09
CA CYS A 143 -9.45 17.15 -4.40
C CYS A 143 -8.84 18.54 -4.17
N THR A 144 -9.58 19.42 -3.51
CA THR A 144 -9.15 20.78 -3.26
C THR A 144 -8.15 20.86 -2.09
N PRO A 145 -7.40 21.97 -1.92
CA PRO A 145 -6.56 22.19 -0.74
C PRO A 145 -7.32 22.01 0.58
N SER A 146 -8.56 22.50 0.64
CA SER A 146 -9.45 22.34 1.81
C SER A 146 -9.86 20.88 2.04
N PHE A 147 -10.09 20.12 0.98
CA PHE A 147 -10.38 18.68 1.07
C PHE A 147 -9.18 17.91 1.65
N LEU A 148 -7.97 18.17 1.17
CA LEU A 148 -6.74 17.56 1.69
C LEU A 148 -6.50 17.92 3.15
N ALA A 149 -6.69 19.20 3.53
CA ALA A 149 -6.56 19.64 4.92
C ALA A 149 -7.57 18.93 5.84
N SER A 150 -8.81 18.74 5.37
CA SER A 150 -9.85 18.00 6.09
C SER A 150 -9.46 16.53 6.27
N ASN A 151 -8.97 15.87 5.22
CA ASN A 151 -8.51 14.48 5.29
C ASN A 151 -7.32 14.31 6.24
N ALA A 152 -6.34 15.22 6.21
CA ALA A 152 -5.22 15.19 7.14
C ALA A 152 -5.69 15.29 8.61
N ARG A 153 -6.64 16.18 8.91
CA ARG A 153 -7.25 16.28 10.25
C ARG A 153 -7.97 15.00 10.64
N LYS A 154 -8.75 14.40 9.74
CA LYS A 154 -9.41 13.09 9.99
C LYS A 154 -8.39 12.00 10.31
N LEU A 155 -7.27 11.98 9.59
CA LEU A 155 -6.20 11.01 9.84
C LEU A 155 -5.59 11.17 11.24
N SER A 156 -5.34 12.40 11.70
CA SER A 156 -4.84 12.63 13.08
C SER A 156 -5.80 12.16 14.16
N ARG A 157 -7.12 12.30 13.96
CA ARG A 157 -8.11 11.82 14.93
C ARG A 157 -8.08 10.31 15.11
N SER A 158 -7.62 9.58 14.10
CA SER A 158 -7.51 8.12 14.14
C SER A 158 -6.18 7.63 14.71
N HIS A 159 -5.21 8.52 14.96
CA HIS A 159 -3.84 8.17 15.35
C HIS A 159 -3.32 9.10 16.44
N ALA A 160 -3.30 8.62 17.68
CA ALA A 160 -2.87 9.41 18.85
C ALA A 160 -1.45 10.00 18.74
N LYS A 161 -0.57 9.35 17.97
CA LYS A 161 0.81 9.81 17.75
C LYS A 161 0.96 10.82 16.61
N LEU A 162 -0.11 11.14 15.89
CA LEU A 162 -0.10 12.03 14.75
C LEU A 162 -0.85 13.33 15.08
N SER A 163 -0.15 14.46 15.03
CA SER A 163 -0.78 15.78 15.07
C SER A 163 -0.74 16.45 13.70
N VAL A 164 -1.76 17.26 13.41
CA VAL A 164 -1.87 18.01 12.15
C VAL A 164 -2.16 19.47 12.46
N SER A 165 -1.34 20.36 11.91
CA SER A 165 -1.59 21.80 11.85
C SER A 165 -1.76 22.23 10.40
N ILE A 166 -2.67 23.18 10.17
CA ILE A 166 -2.95 23.74 8.85
C ILE A 166 -2.61 25.23 8.92
N LEU A 167 -1.71 25.67 8.06
CA LEU A 167 -1.42 27.09 7.89
C LEU A 167 -2.33 27.63 6.78
N GLU A 168 -3.09 28.63 7.17
CA GLU A 168 -3.98 29.41 6.32
C GLU A 168 -3.24 30.58 5.67
N GLU A 169 -3.76 31.12 4.57
CA GLU A 169 -3.10 32.19 3.81
C GLU A 169 -2.69 33.40 4.64
N LYS A 170 -3.51 33.80 5.62
CA LYS A 170 -3.18 34.89 6.55
C LYS A 170 -1.86 34.63 7.27
N LYS A 171 -1.73 33.43 7.86
CA LYS A 171 -0.52 33.03 8.59
C LYS A 171 0.66 32.81 7.64
N MET A 172 0.41 32.31 6.43
CA MET A 172 1.45 32.17 5.40
C MET A 172 1.99 33.54 4.95
N ARG A 173 1.13 34.56 4.88
CA ARG A 173 1.53 35.95 4.56
C ARG A 173 2.38 36.55 5.68
N GLU A 174 1.97 36.38 6.93
CA GLU A 174 2.74 36.79 8.12
C GLU A 174 4.13 36.13 8.16
N LEU A 175 4.25 34.89 7.69
CA LEU A 175 5.51 34.14 7.62
C LEU A 175 6.33 34.42 6.35
N GLY A 176 5.91 35.34 5.49
CA GLY A 176 6.65 35.71 4.27
C GLY A 176 6.64 34.63 3.16
N MET A 177 5.66 33.73 3.14
CA MET A 177 5.58 32.61 2.18
C MET A 177 5.07 33.06 0.79
N GLY A 178 5.62 34.15 0.25
CA GLY A 178 5.15 34.80 -0.98
C GLY A 178 5.15 33.91 -2.22
N ALA A 179 6.13 33.00 -2.35
CA ALA A 179 6.22 32.08 -3.48
C ALA A 179 5.07 31.04 -3.52
N LEU A 180 4.51 30.65 -2.37
CA LEU A 180 3.36 29.75 -2.34
C LEU A 180 2.05 30.51 -2.61
N LEU A 181 1.94 31.72 -2.04
CA LEU A 181 0.76 32.58 -2.20
C LEU A 181 0.62 33.11 -3.63
N SER A 182 1.72 33.34 -4.35
CA SER A 182 1.68 33.76 -5.75
C SER A 182 1.06 32.69 -6.66
N VAL A 183 1.28 31.40 -6.36
CA VAL A 183 0.69 30.29 -7.10
C VAL A 183 -0.82 30.20 -6.86
N SER A 184 -1.30 30.46 -5.64
CA SER A 184 -2.73 30.41 -5.33
C SER A 184 -3.52 31.66 -5.68
N ALA A 185 -2.85 32.77 -5.99
CA ALA A 185 -3.50 34.07 -6.25
C ALA A 185 -4.53 34.05 -7.39
N GLY A 186 -4.37 33.14 -8.36
CA GLY A 186 -5.32 32.95 -9.46
C GLY A 186 -6.44 31.93 -9.20
N SER A 187 -6.48 31.28 -8.03
CA SER A 187 -7.44 30.22 -7.72
C SER A 187 -8.58 30.72 -6.83
N HIS A 188 -9.78 30.18 -7.04
CA HIS A 188 -10.89 30.34 -6.10
C HIS A 188 -10.71 29.51 -4.81
N GLN A 189 -9.75 28.58 -4.78
CA GLN A 189 -9.44 27.77 -3.60
C GLN A 189 -8.27 28.39 -2.84
N ALA A 190 -8.51 28.76 -1.57
CA ALA A 190 -7.46 29.28 -0.69
C ALA A 190 -6.35 28.26 -0.47
N ALA A 191 -5.09 28.71 -0.51
CA ALA A 191 -3.94 27.86 -0.23
C ALA A 191 -3.98 27.33 1.21
N LYS A 192 -3.59 26.06 1.35
CA LYS A 192 -3.42 25.39 2.65
C LYS A 192 -2.05 24.75 2.68
N LEU A 193 -1.26 25.02 3.72
CA LEU A 193 -0.07 24.23 4.01
C LEU A 193 -0.36 23.27 5.16
N ILE A 194 -0.30 21.98 4.86
CA ILE A 194 -0.56 20.90 5.81
C ILE A 194 0.76 20.49 6.45
N VAL A 195 0.86 20.61 7.78
CA VAL A 195 2.00 20.14 8.55
C VAL A 195 1.54 18.96 9.39
N MET A 196 2.11 17.79 9.12
CA MET A 196 1.81 16.54 9.81
C MET A 196 3.01 16.11 10.64
N ASN A 197 2.83 15.91 11.95
CA ASN A 197 3.90 15.53 12.86
C ASN A 197 3.59 14.18 13.53
N TYR A 198 4.43 13.19 13.27
CA TYR A 198 4.32 11.84 13.84
C TYR A 198 5.36 11.62 14.95
N LYS A 199 4.90 11.46 16.19
CA LYS A 199 5.74 11.24 17.38
C LYS A 199 5.86 9.74 17.71
N GLY A 200 6.51 9.00 16.80
CA GLY A 200 6.75 7.56 16.98
C GLY A 200 8.07 7.20 17.64
N GLY A 201 9.07 8.08 17.56
CA GLY A 201 10.41 7.88 18.10
C GLY A 201 10.58 8.38 19.54
N LYS A 202 11.78 8.23 20.09
CA LYS A 202 12.12 8.82 21.41
C LYS A 202 12.12 10.35 21.29
N SER A 203 11.75 11.05 22.36
CA SER A 203 11.72 12.52 22.38
C SER A 203 13.07 13.18 22.07
N SER A 204 14.17 12.48 22.35
CA SER A 204 15.54 12.92 22.07
C SER A 204 16.01 12.69 20.63
N GLN A 205 15.24 11.98 19.81
CA GLN A 205 15.61 11.73 18.41
C GLN A 205 15.22 12.92 17.53
N LYS A 206 16.16 13.34 16.67
CA LYS A 206 15.91 14.39 15.68
C LYS A 206 14.79 13.95 14.71
N PRO A 207 13.86 14.85 14.35
CA PRO A 207 12.78 14.51 13.44
C PRO A 207 13.29 14.32 12.00
N HIS A 208 12.67 13.40 11.27
CA HIS A 208 12.80 13.32 9.82
C HIS A 208 11.71 14.17 9.17
N VAL A 209 12.08 15.05 8.22
CA VAL A 209 11.14 15.94 7.53
C VAL A 209 11.03 15.53 6.07
N PHE A 210 9.79 15.33 5.61
CA PHE A 210 9.49 15.08 4.20
C PHE A 210 8.69 16.26 3.65
N GLY A 211 9.21 16.93 2.63
CA GLY A 211 8.50 17.98 1.90
C GLY A 211 8.02 17.47 0.54
N ARG A 212 6.77 17.78 0.17
CA ARG A 212 6.25 17.59 -1.19
C ARG A 212 5.37 18.76 -1.60
N GLN A 213 5.39 19.09 -2.88
CA GLN A 213 4.50 20.05 -3.50
C GLN A 213 3.24 19.33 -4.01
N GLY A 214 2.06 19.88 -3.73
CA GLY A 214 0.78 19.40 -4.26
C GLY A 214 0.07 20.54 -4.97
N HIS A 215 0.00 20.46 -6.31
CA HIS A 215 -0.76 21.39 -7.13
C HIS A 215 -2.09 20.74 -7.47
N HIS A 216 -3.20 21.38 -7.07
CA HIS A 216 -4.54 20.92 -7.37
C HIS A 216 -5.32 22.08 -8.01
N PHE A 217 -5.89 21.81 -9.18
CA PHE A 217 -6.63 22.77 -10.01
C PHE A 217 -8.13 22.68 -9.77
#